data_AF-Q0FLP0-F1
#
_entry.id   AF-Q0FLP0-F1
#
_cell.length_a   1.000
_cell.length_b   1.000
_cell.length_c   1.000
_cell.angle_alpha   90.00
_cell.angle_beta   90.00
_cell.angle_gamma   90.00
#
_symmetry.space_group_name_H-M   'P 1'
#
loop_
_entity.id
_entity.type
_entity.pdbx_description
1 polymer ?
#
loop_
_entity_poly.entity_id
_entity_poly.type
_entity_poly.pdbx_seq_one_letter_code
_entity_poly.pdbx_strand_id
1 'polypeptide(L)'
;MTLALIILALLQVCDVLSTIRVLEAGGYERNPFVAKLMDRFGRFWWVPKILLAAGAAALIWWAGAVLLIWVLNAVYAAVVVNNLRQV
;
A
#
# COMPACT_ATOMS: atom_id res chain seq x y z
N MET A 1 -14.35 11.07 7.84
CA MET A 1 -13.37 11.21 6.73
C MET A 1 -11.93 11.15 7.23
N THR A 2 -11.52 11.99 8.19
CA THR A 2 -10.14 12.01 8.73
C THR A 2 -9.64 10.64 9.20
N LEU A 3 -10.48 9.87 9.90
CA LEU A 3 -10.15 8.52 10.36
C LEU A 3 -9.80 7.56 9.21
N ALA A 4 -10.51 7.63 8.08
CA ALA A 4 -10.26 6.75 6.93
C ALA A 4 -8.90 7.02 6.29
N LEU A 5 -8.43 8.27 6.33
CA LEU A 5 -7.12 8.67 5.80
C LEU A 5 -5.98 8.32 6.74
N ILE A 6 -6.21 8.44 8.06
CA ILE A 6 -5.26 7.96 9.06
C ILE A 6 -5.08 6.44 8.89
N ILE A 7 -6.18 5.70 8.75
CA ILE A 7 -6.14 4.25 8.50
C ILE A 7 -5.40 3.96 7.18
N LEU A 8 -5.67 4.71 6.12
CA LEU A 8 -4.99 4.55 4.83
C LEU A 8 -3.48 4.76 4.96
N ALA A 9 -3.05 5.79 5.67
CA ALA A 9 -1.64 6.08 5.92
C ALA A 9 -0.97 4.95 6.71
N LEU A 10 -1.61 4.49 7.80
CA LEU A 10 -1.10 3.36 8.59
C LEU A 10 -1.01 2.08 7.75
N LEU A 11 -2.00 1.81 6.90
CA LEU A 11 -2.00 0.67 6.00
C LEU A 11 -0.89 0.76 4.95
N GLN A 12 -0.55 1.94 4.42
CA GLN A 12 0.61 2.08 3.53
C GLN A 12 1.91 1.68 4.25
N VAL A 13 2.08 2.09 5.51
CA VAL A 13 3.27 1.72 6.30
C VAL A 13 3.30 0.22 6.55
N CYS A 14 2.18 -0.38 6.97
CA CYS A 14 2.07 -1.82 7.17
C CYS A 14 2.32 -2.62 5.88
N ASP A 15 1.85 -2.13 4.74
CA ASP A 15 2.06 -2.75 3.44
C ASP A 15 3.54 -2.77 3.05
N VAL A 16 4.25 -1.65 3.23
CA VAL A 16 5.70 -1.57 2.98
C VAL A 16 6.47 -2.49 3.93
N LEU A 17 6.18 -2.46 5.22
CA LEU A 17 6.88 -3.28 6.21
C LEU A 17 6.61 -4.77 6.02
N SER A 18 5.38 -5.17 5.72
CA SER A 18 5.04 -6.58 5.45
C SER A 18 5.73 -7.07 4.19
N THR A 19 5.82 -6.24 3.15
CA THR A 19 6.53 -6.56 1.92
C THR A 19 8.03 -6.75 2.17
N ILE A 20 8.67 -5.84 2.91
CA ILE A 20 10.09 -5.95 3.27
C ILE A 20 10.34 -7.25 4.04
N ARG A 21 9.50 -7.58 5.03
CA ARG A 21 9.63 -8.82 5.80
C ARG A 21 9.52 -10.07 4.93
N VAL A 22 8.59 -10.11 3.98
CA VAL A 22 8.46 -11.23 3.03
C VAL A 22 9.74 -11.39 2.21
N LEU A 23 10.29 -10.29 1.69
CA LEU A 23 11.52 -10.31 0.89
C LEU A 23 12.74 -10.73 1.73
N GLU A 24 12.86 -10.24 2.96
CA GLU A 24 13.93 -10.61 3.90
C GLU A 24 13.85 -12.09 4.31
N ALA A 25 12.64 -12.67 4.38
CA ALA A 25 12.42 -14.08 4.63
C ALA A 25 12.69 -15.00 3.42
N GLY A 26 13.12 -14.43 2.28
CA GLY A 26 13.36 -15.19 1.03
C GLY A 26 12.09 -15.46 0.21
N GLY A 27 10.97 -14.84 0.58
CA GLY A 27 9.76 -14.81 -0.23
C GLY A 27 9.90 -13.91 -1.46
N TYR A 28 8.85 -13.84 -2.26
CA TYR A 28 8.82 -13.05 -3.49
C TYR A 28 7.59 -12.14 -3.53
N GLU A 29 7.76 -10.95 -4.10
CA GLU A 29 6.65 -10.03 -4.35
C GLU A 29 5.74 -10.61 -5.44
N ARG A 30 4.50 -10.95 -5.08
CA ARG A 30 3.51 -11.49 -6.02
C ARG A 30 2.91 -10.43 -6.93
N ASN A 31 3.03 -9.16 -6.57
CA ASN A 31 2.49 -8.07 -7.36
C ASN A 31 3.49 -7.64 -8.45
N PRO A 32 3.23 -7.94 -9.75
CA PRO A 32 4.15 -7.62 -10.83
C PRO A 32 4.36 -6.10 -11.01
N PHE A 33 3.43 -5.27 -10.54
CA PHE A 33 3.61 -3.82 -10.56
C PHE A 33 4.59 -3.36 -9.48
N VAL A 34 4.51 -3.93 -8.27
CA VAL A 34 5.45 -3.63 -7.19
C VAL A 34 6.84 -4.15 -7.53
N ALA A 35 6.95 -5.35 -8.11
CA ALA A 35 8.22 -5.87 -8.60
C ALA A 35 8.88 -4.92 -9.62
N LYS A 36 8.13 -4.41 -10.60
CA LYS A 36 8.65 -3.39 -11.55
C LYS A 36 9.08 -2.10 -10.87
N LEU A 37 8.39 -1.66 -9.81
CA LEU A 37 8.79 -0.50 -9.03
C LEU A 37 10.08 -0.77 -8.25
N MET A 38 10.25 -1.97 -7.71
CA MET A 38 11.49 -2.40 -7.04
C MET A 38 12.65 -2.44 -8.02
N ASP A 39 12.45 -2.99 -9.22
CA ASP A 39 13.48 -3.04 -10.26
C ASP A 39 13.92 -1.63 -10.70
N ARG A 40 12.99 -0.67 -10.74
CA ARG A 40 13.26 0.68 -11.24
C ARG A 40 13.77 1.65 -10.18
N PHE A 41 13.26 1.57 -8.96
CA PHE A 41 13.54 2.53 -7.88
C PHE A 41 14.39 1.94 -6.76
N GLY A 42 14.73 0.65 -6.82
CA GLY A 42 15.52 -0.04 -5.80
C GLY A 42 14.90 0.15 -4.42
N ARG A 43 15.72 0.53 -3.43
CA ARG A 43 15.30 0.79 -2.04
C ARG A 43 14.19 1.85 -1.89
N PHE A 44 13.97 2.71 -2.88
CA PHE A 44 12.96 3.78 -2.85
C PHE A 44 11.65 3.42 -3.57
N TRP A 45 11.42 2.14 -3.88
CA TRP A 45 10.20 1.65 -4.54
C TRP A 45 8.89 2.05 -3.84
N TRP A 46 8.94 2.26 -2.52
CA TRP A 46 7.79 2.68 -1.72
C TRP A 46 7.39 4.15 -1.94
N VAL A 47 8.32 5.01 -2.38
CA VAL A 47 8.07 6.45 -2.60
C VAL A 47 6.98 6.69 -3.66
N PRO A 48 7.10 6.20 -4.91
CA PRO A 48 6.07 6.40 -5.92
C PRO A 48 4.73 5.74 -5.53
N LYS A 49 4.76 4.66 -4.74
CA LYS A 49 3.56 3.98 -4.24
C LYS A 49 2.80 4.84 -3.24
N ILE A 50 3.49 5.43 -2.26
CA ILE A 50 2.90 6.35 -1.29
C ILE A 50 2.37 7.61 -1.98
N LEU A 51 3.12 8.16 -2.95
CA LEU A 51 2.68 9.34 -3.71
C LEU A 51 1.38 9.07 -4.49
N LEU A 52 1.29 7.91 -5.15
CA LEU A 52 0.08 7.48 -5.84
C LEU A 52 -1.10 7.32 -4.88
N ALA A 53 -0.89 6.65 -3.74
CA ALA A 53 -1.92 6.46 -2.73
C ALA A 53 -2.40 7.79 -2.14
N ALA A 54 -1.47 8.71 -1.83
CA ALA A 54 -1.78 10.04 -1.32
C ALA A 54 -2.53 10.90 -2.37
N GLY A 55 -2.09 10.88 -3.62
CA GLY A 55 -2.75 11.59 -4.73
C GLY A 55 -4.17 11.08 -4.98
N ALA A 56 -4.36 9.75 -5.01
CA ALA A 56 -5.68 9.14 -5.13
C ALA A 56 -6.58 9.52 -3.94
N ALA A 57 -6.06 9.46 -2.72
CA ALA A 57 -6.80 9.84 -1.52
C ALA A 57 -7.22 11.33 -1.53
N ALA A 58 -6.35 12.22 -2.00
CA ALA A 58 -6.65 13.65 -2.15
C ALA A 58 -7.76 13.91 -3.19
N LEU A 59 -7.69 13.24 -4.35
CA LEU A 59 -8.74 13.36 -5.38
C LEU A 59 -10.08 12.82 -4.89
N ILE A 60 -10.08 11.67 -4.21
CA ILE A 60 -11.29 11.06 -3.65
C ILE A 60 -11.87 11.93 -2.53
N TRP A 61 -11.02 12.53 -1.69
CA TRP A 61 -11.45 13.54 -0.73
C TRP A 61 -12.18 14.66 -1.45
N TRP A 62 -11.55 15.26 -2.46
CA TRP A 62 -12.10 16.41 -3.17
C TRP A 62 -13.43 16.08 -3.87
N ALA A 63 -13.59 14.85 -4.35
CA ALA A 63 -14.84 14.35 -4.93
C ALA A 63 -15.92 13.97 -3.89
N GLY A 64 -15.63 14.01 -2.58
CA GLY A 64 -16.57 13.63 -1.52
C GLY A 64 -16.88 12.14 -1.42
N ALA A 65 -16.15 11.29 -2.13
CA ALA A 65 -16.43 9.85 -2.25
C ALA A 65 -15.81 9.02 -1.10
N VAL A 66 -16.23 9.29 0.14
CA VAL A 66 -15.67 8.67 1.37
C VAL A 66 -15.67 7.15 1.32
N LEU A 67 -16.71 6.55 0.72
CA LEU A 67 -16.85 5.11 0.60
C LEU A 67 -15.67 4.49 -0.17
N LEU A 68 -15.14 5.20 -1.18
CA LEU A 68 -14.01 4.74 -1.98
C LEU A 68 -12.71 4.65 -1.15
N ILE A 69 -12.52 5.55 -0.18
CA ILE A 69 -11.36 5.50 0.75
C ILE A 69 -11.44 4.25 1.62
N TRP A 70 -12.65 3.89 2.07
CA TRP A 70 -12.87 2.66 2.84
C TRP A 70 -12.63 1.40 2.01
N VAL A 71 -13.06 1.40 0.75
CA VAL A 71 -12.76 0.30 -0.18
C VAL A 71 -11.24 0.17 -0.39
N LEU A 72 -10.52 1.28 -0.59
CA LEU A 72 -9.06 1.26 -0.68
C LEU A 72 -8.42 0.69 0.60
N ASN A 73 -8.88 1.10 1.78
CA ASN A 73 -8.41 0.55 3.04
C ASN A 73 -8.64 -0.98 3.13
N ALA A 74 -9.81 -1.46 2.73
CA ALA A 74 -10.10 -2.90 2.72
C ALA A 74 -9.17 -3.68 1.78
N VAL A 75 -8.89 -3.13 0.60
CA VAL A 75 -7.94 -3.72 -0.36
C VAL A 75 -6.52 -3.76 0.24
N TYR A 76 -6.02 -2.65 0.78
CA TYR A 76 -4.69 -2.62 1.40
C TYR A 76 -4.59 -3.53 2.62
N ALA A 77 -5.63 -3.62 3.45
CA ALA A 77 -5.67 -4.57 4.56
C ALA A 77 -5.57 -6.02 4.07
N ALA A 78 -6.27 -6.38 2.99
CA ALA A 78 -6.18 -7.70 2.39
C ALA A 78 -4.76 -8.01 1.87
N VAL A 79 -4.08 -7.02 1.25
CA VAL A 79 -2.68 -7.17 0.81
C VAL A 79 -1.76 -7.38 2.00
N VAL A 80 -1.86 -6.57 3.05
CA VAL A 80 -1.07 -6.73 4.28
C VAL A 80 -1.26 -8.12 4.89
N VAL A 81 -2.51 -8.58 5.03
CA VAL A 81 -2.81 -9.92 5.55
C VAL A 81 -2.22 -11.02 4.66
N ASN A 82 -2.33 -10.87 3.34
CA ASN A 82 -1.76 -11.84 2.41
C ASN A 82 -0.22 -11.86 2.44
N ASN A 83 0.43 -10.73 2.67
CA ASN A 83 1.88 -10.65 2.85
C ASN A 83 2.31 -11.28 4.18
N LEU A 84 1.60 -11.00 5.27
CA LEU A 84 1.88 -11.61 6.58
C LEU A 84 1.69 -13.13 6.61
N ARG A 85 0.86 -13.70 5.72
CA ARG A 85 0.72 -15.16 5.56
C ARG A 85 1.87 -15.83 4.78
N GLN A 86 2.71 -15.04 4.13
CA GLN A 86 3.87 -15.55 3.38
C GLN A 86 5.15 -15.59 4.22
N VAL A 87 5.14 -14.96 5.39
CA VAL A 87 6.17 -15.02 6.44
C VAL A 87 5.81 -16.13 7.42
#